data_AF-A0A5K1BEF3-F1
#
_entry.id   AF-A0A5K1BEF3-F1
#
_cell.length_a   1.000
_cell.length_b   1.000
_cell.length_c   1.000
_cell.angle_alpha   90.00
_cell.angle_beta   90.00
_cell.angle_gamma   90.00
#
_symmetry.space_group_name_H-M   'P 1'
#
loop_
_entity.id
_entity.type
_entity.pdbx_description
1 polymer ?
#
loop_
_entity_poly.entity_id
_entity_poly.type
_entity_poly.pdbx_seq_one_letter_code
_entity_poly.pdbx_strand_id
1 'polypeptide(L)' 'MASFTVEEFVGDGVLKEILPKLVEDGWDDVPTLKTMNSQDMDASNMTTRQR' A
#
# COMPACT_ATOMS: atom_id res chain seq x y z
N MET A 1 -19.77 7.39 -7.40
CA MET A 1 -18.49 6.66 -7.53
C MET A 1 -17.78 6.85 -6.20
N ALA A 2 -17.69 5.83 -5.36
CA ALA A 2 -16.92 5.94 -4.12
C ALA A 2 -15.43 5.93 -4.51
N SER A 3 -14.85 7.12 -4.60
CA SER A 3 -13.40 7.29 -4.67
C SER A 3 -12.88 7.08 -3.25
N PHE A 4 -12.63 5.82 -2.89
CA PHE A 4 -11.94 5.50 -1.65
C PHE A 4 -10.50 6.00 -1.77
N THR A 5 -10.07 6.78 -0.79
CA THR A 5 -8.67 7.17 -0.66
C THR A 5 -7.84 5.96 -0.25
N VAL A 6 -6.53 5.98 -0.54
CA VAL A 6 -5.61 4.92 -0.10
C VAL A 6 -5.60 4.77 1.42
N GLU A 7 -5.74 5.88 2.16
CA GLU A 7 -5.91 5.88 3.62
C GLU A 7 -7.18 5.14 4.06
N GLU A 8 -8.32 5.37 3.41
CA GLU A 8 -9.57 4.63 3.71
C GLU A 8 -9.50 3.16 3.31
N PHE A 9 -8.79 2.82 2.23
CA PHE A 9 -8.61 1.44 1.78
C PHE A 9 -7.75 0.63 2.74
N VAL A 10 -6.67 1.24 3.24
CA VAL A 10 -5.76 0.62 4.19
C VAL A 10 -6.34 0.58 5.60
N GLY A 11 -7.14 1.60 5.97
CA GLY A 11 -7.76 1.71 7.29
C GLY A 11 -6.71 1.72 8.41
N ASP A 12 -7.03 1.08 9.54
CA ASP A 12 -6.12 0.92 10.69
C ASP A 12 -5.25 -0.35 10.59
N GLY A 13 -4.88 -0.72 9.37
CA GLY A 13 -4.05 -1.89 9.09
C GLY A 13 -2.55 -1.63 9.17
N VAL A 14 -1.76 -2.70 9.05
CA VAL A 14 -0.28 -2.65 9.09
C VAL A 14 0.33 -1.89 7.89
N LEU A 15 -0.44 -1.72 6.82
CA LEU A 15 -0.06 -0.91 5.66
C LEU A 15 -0.13 0.59 5.98
N LYS A 16 -0.84 1.02 7.04
CA LYS A 16 -0.95 2.44 7.43
C LYS A 16 0.40 2.99 7.89
N GLU A 17 1.17 2.17 8.59
CA GLU A 17 2.50 2.52 9.09
C GLU A 17 3.51 2.71 7.96
N ILE A 18 3.32 2.02 6.82
CA ILE A 18 4.18 2.13 5.64
C ILE A 18 3.53 2.90 4.49
N LEU A 19 2.32 3.44 4.69
CA LEU A 19 1.60 4.23 3.70
C LEU A 19 2.44 5.40 3.18
N PRO A 20 3.15 6.17 4.03
CA PRO A 20 3.96 7.28 3.54
C PRO A 20 5.05 6.80 2.58
N LYS A 21 5.67 5.64 2.88
CA LYS A 21 6.71 5.04 2.05
C LYS A 21 6.14 4.49 0.73
N LEU A 22 4.97 3.87 0.79
CA LEU A 22 4.22 3.42 -0.38
C LEU A 22 3.90 4.58 -1.31
N VAL A 23 3.42 5.70 -0.76
CA VAL A 23 3.14 6.92 -1.53
C VAL A 23 4.41 7.50 -2.15
N GLU A 24 5.54 7.51 -1.42
CA GLU A 24 6.84 7.93 -1.97
C GLU A 24 7.34 7.02 -3.10
N ASP A 25 7.07 5.72 -3.01
CA ASP A 25 7.39 4.72 -4.03
C ASP A 25 6.40 4.74 -5.22
N GLY A 26 5.36 5.60 -5.19
CA GLY A 26 4.37 5.75 -6.26
C GLY A 26 3.15 4.85 -6.16
N TRP A 27 2.87 4.31 -4.97
CA TRP A 27 1.67 3.53 -4.64
C TRP A 27 0.64 4.40 -3.90
N ASP A 28 0.32 5.56 -4.47
CA ASP A 28 -0.60 6.56 -3.91
C ASP A 28 -2.06 6.36 -4.33
N ASP A 29 -2.33 5.38 -5.18
CA ASP A 29 -3.68 5.04 -5.63
C ASP A 29 -4.08 3.58 -5.34
N VAL A 30 -5.36 3.38 -5.03
CA VAL A 30 -5.94 2.08 -4.67
C VAL A 30 -5.82 1.05 -5.80
N PRO A 31 -6.09 1.39 -7.09
CA PRO A 31 -5.85 0.47 -8.21
C PRO A 31 -4.41 -0.03 -8.26
N THR A 32 -3.42 0.85 -8.14
CA THR A 32 -2.00 0.49 -8.13
C THR A 32 -1.70 -0.44 -6.96
N LEU A 33 -2.10 -0.12 -5.73
CA LEU A 33 -1.95 -1.02 -4.58
C LEU A 33 -2.59 -2.40 -4.77
N LYS A 34 -3.71 -2.50 -5.50
CA LYS A 34 -4.32 -3.80 -5.82
C LYS A 34 -3.53 -4.63 -6.82
N THR A 35 -2.68 -3.99 -7.63
CA THR A 35 -1.78 -4.70 -8.56
C THR A 35 -0.48 -5.14 -7.91
N MET A 36 -0.21 -4.70 -6.68
CA MET A 36 1.00 -5.02 -5.94
C MET A 36 1.13 -6.53 -5.74
N ASN A 37 2.25 -7.08 -6.21
CA ASN A 37 2.58 -8.49 -6.04
C ASN A 37 3.67 -8.69 -4.98
N SER A 38 3.98 -9.95 -4.67
CA SER A 38 4.96 -10.31 -3.65
C SER A 38 6.38 -9.81 -3.96
N GLN A 39 6.74 -9.63 -5.23
CA GLN A 39 8.03 -9.07 -5.67
C GLN A 39 8.07 -7.55 -5.45
N ASP A 40 6.96 -6.86 -5.69
CA ASP A 40 6.83 -5.42 -5.42
C ASP A 40 6.90 -5.13 -3.91
N MET A 41 6.30 -6.00 -3.10
CA MET A 41 6.41 -5.94 -1.63
C MET A 41 7.86 -6.16 -1.16
N ASP A 42 8.60 -7.06 -1.81
CA ASP A 42 10.02 -7.31 -1.52
C ASP A 42 10.88 -6.10 -1.92
N ALA A 43 10.62 -5.52 -3.09
CA ALA A 43 11.27 -4.29 -3.57
C ALA A 43 11.00 -3.09 -2.64
N SER A 44 9.77 -2.98 -2.13
CA SER A 44 9.35 -1.95 -1.16
C SER A 44 9.89 -2.21 0.27
N ASN A 45 10.68 -3.28 0.47
CA ASN A 45 11.20 -3.73 1.77
C ASN A 45 10.08 -3.89 2.81
N MET A 46 8.94 -4.44 2.41
CA MET A 46 7.85 -4.74 3.34
C MET A 46 8.24 -5.88 4.26
N THR A 47 7.80 -5.78 5.52
CA THR A 47 7.99 -6.86 6.49
C THR A 47 7.07 -8.04 6.18
N THR A 48 7.39 -9.24 6.68
CA THR A 48 6.52 -10.44 6.54
C THR A 48 5.11 -10.23 7.05
N ARG A 49 4.91 -9.27 7.97
CA ARG A 49 3.59 -8.92 8.50
C ARG A 49 2.76 -8.06 7.53
N GLN A 50 3.43 -7.38 6.60
CA GLN A 50 2.85 -6.50 5.57
C GLN A 50 2.71 -7.20 4.21
N ARG A 51 3.29 -8.40 4.05
CA ARG A 51 3.17 -9.27 2.88
C ARG A 51 1.86 -10.06 2.89
#